data_AF-A0A7W8XBA7-F1
#
_entry.id   AF-A0A7W8XBA7-F1
#
_cell.length_a   1.000
_cell.length_b   1.000
_cell.length_c   1.000
_cell.angle_alpha   90.00
_cell.angle_beta   90.00
_cell.angle_gamma   90.00
#
_symmetry.space_group_name_H-M   'P 1'
#
loop_
_entity.id
_entity.type
_entity.pdbx_description
1 polymer ?
#
loop_
_entity_poly.entity_id
_entity_poly.type
_entity_poly.pdbx_seq_one_letter_code
_entity_poly.pdbx_strand_id
1 'polypeptide(L)'
;MKICKSCAFYLALAINLSCLAADRSRAEEETRHSVSNGKTVYLGGVANILVQVENPKGSLLLLAGGSQRLNVGADGTFTDQALSAIIRNRDAFAANGFNILLVDKETSLRESVEYMAGLKRPVTIVALSNATRRTAKALAQGAIPDKVVLASGELNSRSGPLDGVADILHDPALLPPTLVIHHRKDGCRVTNPAGVAPFQAWARDRVRKVTWIDGGTEGTGGCASLGYHGFGGRDAELVSEVVDFAAGE
;
A
#
# COMPACT_ATOMS: atom_id res chain seq x y z
N MET A 1 -21.77 37.41 -72.05
CA MET A 1 -21.86 37.03 -73.47
C MET A 1 -20.75 36.03 -73.78
N LYS A 2 -21.06 34.76 -74.16
CA LYS A 2 -20.14 33.63 -74.50
C LYS A 2 -19.20 33.20 -73.34
N ILE A 3 -19.22 32.01 -72.73
CA ILE A 3 -19.24 30.59 -73.17
C ILE A 3 -17.93 30.09 -73.82
N CYS A 4 -17.19 29.25 -73.07
CA CYS A 4 -16.52 27.99 -73.47
C CYS A 4 -16.15 27.23 -72.17
N LYS A 5 -16.55 25.97 -71.91
CA LYS A 5 -16.07 24.67 -72.49
C LYS A 5 -14.58 24.41 -72.16
N SER A 6 -14.14 23.22 -71.68
CA SER A 6 -14.82 21.92 -71.45
C SER A 6 -13.92 20.94 -70.65
N CYS A 7 -14.47 19.78 -70.20
CA CYS A 7 -13.74 18.54 -69.80
C CYS A 7 -12.83 18.69 -68.55
N ALA A 8 -12.42 17.69 -67.74
CA ALA A 8 -12.59 16.23 -67.60
C ALA A 8 -11.84 15.84 -66.27
N PHE A 9 -11.87 14.65 -65.65
CA PHE A 9 -12.59 13.36 -65.72
C PHE A 9 -12.32 12.62 -64.37
N TYR A 10 -13.13 11.60 -63.98
CA TYR A 10 -12.76 10.53 -63.01
C TYR A 10 -12.47 10.96 -61.54
N LEU A 11 -12.48 10.11 -60.50
CA LEU A 11 -13.07 8.77 -60.24
C LEU A 11 -13.25 8.64 -58.71
N ALA A 12 -14.10 7.74 -58.23
CA ALA A 12 -14.36 7.56 -56.80
C ALA A 12 -13.12 7.14 -55.98
N LEU A 13 -13.01 7.65 -54.75
CA LEU A 13 -12.13 7.10 -53.71
C LEU A 13 -12.86 7.04 -52.36
N ALA A 14 -13.70 6.01 -52.20
CA ALA A 14 -14.22 5.63 -50.89
C ALA A 14 -13.11 4.92 -50.09
N ILE A 15 -12.31 5.68 -49.35
CA ILE A 15 -11.37 5.08 -48.38
C ILE A 15 -12.20 4.51 -47.22
N ASN A 16 -12.11 3.19 -47.04
CA ASN A 16 -12.79 2.49 -45.96
C ASN A 16 -12.33 3.01 -44.59
N LEU A 17 -13.26 3.64 -43.85
CA LEU A 17 -13.02 4.23 -42.53
C LEU A 17 -12.96 3.17 -41.40
N SER A 18 -12.66 1.91 -41.73
CA SER A 18 -12.70 0.76 -40.82
C SER A 18 -11.34 0.35 -40.24
N CYS A 19 -10.22 0.83 -40.77
CA CYS A 19 -8.88 0.50 -40.24
C CYS A 19 -8.39 1.44 -39.12
N LEU A 20 -8.97 2.64 -38.98
CA LEU A 20 -8.55 3.63 -37.96
C LEU A 20 -9.18 3.43 -36.57
N ALA A 21 -10.17 2.54 -36.45
CA ALA A 21 -10.83 2.23 -35.17
C ALA A 21 -10.16 1.08 -34.40
N ALA A 22 -9.43 0.19 -35.10
CA ALA A 22 -8.83 -1.02 -34.50
C ALA A 22 -7.52 -0.77 -33.74
N ASP A 23 -6.84 0.35 -34.00
CA ASP A 23 -5.50 0.64 -33.46
C ASP A 23 -5.52 1.53 -32.19
N ARG A 24 -6.71 1.97 -31.76
CA ARG A 24 -6.90 2.76 -30.52
C ARG A 24 -7.21 1.94 -29.27
N SER A 25 -7.45 0.63 -29.40
CA SER A 25 -7.74 -0.26 -28.26
C SER A 25 -6.50 -0.89 -27.63
N ARG A 26 -5.28 -0.47 -28.04
CA ARG A 26 -4.01 -1.10 -27.65
C ARG A 26 -3.02 -0.17 -26.95
N ALA A 27 -3.47 0.99 -26.49
CA ALA A 27 -2.73 1.85 -25.59
C ALA A 27 -3.29 1.71 -24.17
N GLU A 28 -2.42 1.39 -23.21
CA GLU A 28 -2.72 1.26 -21.78
C GLU A 28 -3.73 0.16 -21.40
N GLU A 29 -3.37 -1.10 -21.68
CA GLU A 29 -3.70 -2.16 -20.72
C GLU A 29 -2.80 -1.93 -19.48
N GLU A 30 -3.31 -1.17 -18.51
CA GLU A 30 -2.71 -1.09 -17.17
C GLU A 30 -2.44 -2.52 -16.68
N THR A 31 -1.20 -2.81 -16.28
CA THR A 31 -0.79 -4.16 -15.85
C THR A 31 -1.64 -4.60 -14.66
N ARG A 32 -2.65 -5.43 -14.90
CA ARG A 32 -3.49 -6.01 -13.85
C ARG A 32 -2.69 -7.05 -13.07
N HIS A 33 -2.52 -6.81 -11.79
CA HIS A 33 -1.88 -7.70 -10.84
C HIS A 33 -2.95 -8.53 -10.13
N SER A 34 -2.82 -9.86 -10.16
CA SER A 34 -3.68 -10.78 -9.41
C SER A 34 -3.14 -11.03 -8.00
N VAL A 35 -4.00 -11.54 -7.13
CA VAL A 35 -3.67 -11.93 -5.76
C VAL A 35 -4.03 -13.39 -5.58
N SER A 36 -3.14 -14.22 -5.01
CA SER A 36 -3.41 -15.64 -4.83
C SER A 36 -4.56 -15.85 -3.86
N ASN A 37 -5.64 -16.48 -4.32
CA ASN A 37 -6.91 -16.62 -3.59
C ASN A 37 -7.55 -15.28 -3.14
N GLY A 38 -7.17 -14.17 -3.79
CA GLY A 38 -7.78 -12.87 -3.54
C GLY A 38 -9.15 -12.75 -4.19
N LYS A 39 -10.09 -12.16 -3.46
CA LYS A 39 -11.42 -11.80 -3.96
C LYS A 39 -11.72 -10.34 -3.63
N THR A 40 -12.44 -9.66 -4.51
CA THR A 40 -12.88 -8.29 -4.26
C THR A 40 -13.98 -8.27 -3.21
N VAL A 41 -13.83 -7.40 -2.21
CA VAL A 41 -14.82 -7.11 -1.17
C VAL A 41 -15.06 -5.60 -1.11
N TYR A 42 -16.28 -5.20 -0.75
CA TYR A 42 -16.68 -3.79 -0.69
C TYR A 42 -16.90 -3.36 0.75
N LEU A 43 -16.16 -2.34 1.20
CA LEU A 43 -16.28 -1.72 2.52
C LEU A 43 -16.56 -0.23 2.31
N GLY A 44 -17.66 0.29 2.88
CA GLY A 44 -18.12 1.66 2.60
C GLY A 44 -18.41 1.95 1.12
N GLY A 45 -18.62 0.91 0.29
CA GLY A 45 -18.73 1.03 -1.17
C GLY A 45 -17.39 1.05 -1.93
N VAL A 46 -16.26 1.05 -1.23
CA VAL A 46 -14.91 1.03 -1.84
C VAL A 46 -14.45 -0.42 -2.02
N ALA A 47 -13.88 -0.73 -3.20
CA ALA A 47 -13.34 -2.04 -3.52
C ALA A 47 -11.97 -2.28 -2.84
N ASN A 48 -11.82 -3.45 -2.22
CA ASN A 48 -10.62 -3.91 -1.52
C ASN A 48 -10.38 -5.39 -1.87
N ILE A 49 -9.19 -5.94 -1.66
CA ILE A 49 -8.92 -7.36 -1.94
C ILE A 49 -8.72 -8.12 -0.63
N LEU A 50 -9.56 -9.12 -0.39
CA LEU A 50 -9.48 -10.04 0.74
C LEU A 50 -8.86 -11.38 0.31
N VAL A 51 -7.86 -11.84 1.04
CA VAL A 51 -7.39 -13.23 1.04
C VAL A 51 -7.78 -13.84 2.39
N GLN A 52 -8.45 -14.99 2.35
CA GLN A 52 -8.73 -15.79 3.55
C GLN A 52 -7.89 -17.07 3.51
N VAL A 53 -7.40 -17.49 4.67
CA VAL A 53 -6.64 -18.73 4.83
C VAL A 53 -7.34 -19.65 5.82
N GLU A 54 -7.05 -20.95 5.74
CA GLU A 54 -7.55 -21.91 6.73
C GLU A 54 -6.86 -21.71 8.07
N ASN A 55 -7.61 -21.87 9.16
CA ASN A 55 -7.12 -21.78 10.55
C ASN A 55 -6.21 -20.55 10.82
N PRO A 56 -6.67 -19.32 10.52
CA PRO A 56 -5.82 -18.13 10.57
C PRO A 56 -5.33 -17.85 12.00
N LYS A 57 -4.05 -17.47 12.10
CA LYS A 57 -3.38 -16.98 13.32
C LYS A 57 -3.95 -15.61 13.73
N GLY A 58 -4.17 -14.75 12.74
CA GLY A 58 -4.66 -13.38 12.90
C GLY A 58 -5.09 -12.79 11.55
N SER A 59 -5.27 -11.47 11.52
CA SER A 59 -5.60 -10.70 10.32
C SER A 59 -4.64 -9.52 10.13
N LEU A 60 -4.23 -9.25 8.90
CA LEU A 60 -3.40 -8.10 8.53
C LEU A 60 -4.16 -7.16 7.58
N LEU A 61 -4.11 -5.85 7.87
CA LEU A 61 -4.51 -4.79 6.93
C LEU A 61 -3.24 -4.24 6.29
N LEU A 62 -3.11 -4.39 4.98
CA LEU A 62 -1.92 -4.02 4.22
C LEU A 62 -2.13 -2.65 3.56
N LEU A 63 -1.42 -1.63 4.04
CA LEU A 63 -1.53 -0.26 3.53
C LEU A 63 -0.28 0.12 2.72
N ALA A 64 -0.48 0.39 1.43
CA ALA A 64 0.57 0.92 0.57
C ALA A 64 0.92 2.37 0.90
N GLY A 65 2.19 2.74 0.74
CA GLY A 65 2.61 4.14 0.72
C GLY A 65 2.24 4.84 -0.60
N GLY A 66 2.83 6.02 -0.83
CA GLY A 66 2.66 6.73 -2.10
C GLY A 66 1.24 7.22 -2.33
N SER A 67 0.58 6.78 -3.41
CA SER A 67 -0.81 7.15 -3.68
C SER A 67 -1.80 6.47 -2.73
N GLN A 68 -1.42 5.33 -2.14
CA GLN A 68 -2.27 4.43 -1.32
C GLN A 68 -3.50 3.83 -2.02
N ARG A 69 -3.80 4.26 -3.25
CA ARG A 69 -4.86 3.72 -4.10
C ARG A 69 -4.32 2.48 -4.81
N LEU A 70 -5.18 1.47 -4.99
CA LEU A 70 -4.88 0.18 -5.61
C LEU A 70 -5.62 0.02 -6.95
N ASN A 71 -6.76 0.69 -7.14
CA ASN A 71 -7.67 0.49 -8.28
C ASN A 71 -8.12 -0.97 -8.40
N VAL A 72 -8.78 -1.46 -7.36
CA VAL A 72 -9.24 -2.86 -7.28
C VAL A 72 -10.35 -3.13 -8.31
N GLY A 73 -10.12 -4.11 -9.19
CA GLY A 73 -11.09 -4.65 -10.14
C GLY A 73 -12.13 -5.58 -9.48
N ALA A 74 -13.08 -6.10 -10.26
CA ALA A 74 -14.15 -6.97 -9.73
C ALA A 74 -13.70 -8.42 -9.44
N ASP A 75 -12.53 -8.82 -9.94
CA ASP A 75 -12.00 -10.18 -10.01
C ASP A 75 -10.82 -10.44 -9.05
N GLY A 76 -10.66 -9.60 -8.01
CA GLY A 76 -9.51 -9.65 -7.10
C GLY A 76 -8.19 -9.18 -7.73
N THR A 77 -8.23 -8.49 -8.87
CA THR A 77 -7.07 -7.81 -9.46
C THR A 77 -6.99 -6.33 -9.07
N PHE A 78 -5.84 -5.71 -9.30
CA PHE A 78 -5.59 -4.29 -9.04
C PHE A 78 -4.46 -3.77 -9.96
N THR A 79 -4.33 -2.46 -10.16
CA THR A 79 -3.33 -1.87 -11.08
C THR A 79 -2.29 -0.97 -10.40
N ASP A 80 -2.64 -0.28 -9.31
CA ASP A 80 -1.74 0.64 -8.61
C ASP A 80 -0.96 -0.02 -7.46
N GLN A 81 0.19 0.56 -7.09
CA GLN A 81 0.98 0.19 -5.89
C GLN A 81 1.47 -1.27 -5.78
N ALA A 82 1.44 -2.06 -6.86
CA ALA A 82 1.89 -3.45 -6.84
C ALA A 82 3.36 -3.66 -6.43
N LEU A 83 4.22 -2.64 -6.56
CA LEU A 83 5.62 -2.68 -6.11
C LEU A 83 5.82 -2.24 -4.64
N SER A 84 4.78 -1.78 -3.95
CA SER A 84 4.82 -1.45 -2.52
C SER A 84 5.27 -2.67 -1.72
N ALA A 85 6.22 -2.48 -0.80
CA ALA A 85 6.82 -3.58 -0.03
C ALA A 85 5.80 -4.43 0.73
N ILE A 86 4.74 -3.81 1.21
CA ILE A 86 3.68 -4.51 1.95
C ILE A 86 2.71 -5.21 0.99
N ILE A 87 2.41 -4.63 -0.18
CA ILE A 87 1.49 -5.23 -1.17
C ILE A 87 2.14 -6.38 -1.94
N ARG A 88 3.37 -6.22 -2.42
CA ARG A 88 4.05 -7.28 -3.19
C ARG A 88 4.26 -8.57 -2.39
N ASN A 89 4.36 -8.45 -1.06
CA ASN A 89 4.51 -9.57 -0.13
C ASN A 89 3.19 -10.14 0.44
N ARG A 90 2.01 -9.68 -0.02
CA ARG A 90 0.68 -10.16 0.41
C ARG A 90 0.55 -11.69 0.48
N ASP A 91 1.07 -12.39 -0.54
CA ASP A 91 0.96 -13.85 -0.65
C ASP A 91 1.88 -14.56 0.36
N ALA A 92 3.03 -13.96 0.69
CA ALA A 92 3.95 -14.47 1.72
C ALA A 92 3.38 -14.28 3.14
N PHE A 93 2.62 -13.21 3.38
CA PHE A 93 1.87 -13.05 4.63
C PHE A 93 0.72 -14.07 4.75
N ALA A 94 -0.03 -14.30 3.67
CA ALA A 94 -1.07 -15.34 3.64
C ALA A 94 -0.48 -16.74 3.88
N ALA A 95 0.64 -17.08 3.22
CA ALA A 95 1.36 -18.34 3.43
C ALA A 95 1.85 -18.54 4.88
N ASN A 96 2.05 -17.46 5.64
CA ASN A 96 2.37 -17.50 7.06
C ASN A 96 1.14 -17.66 7.99
N GLY A 97 -0.07 -17.83 7.44
CA GLY A 97 -1.28 -18.16 8.18
C GLY A 97 -2.10 -16.95 8.64
N PHE A 98 -2.10 -15.84 7.88
CA PHE A 98 -2.92 -14.66 8.17
C PHE A 98 -4.01 -14.44 7.11
N ASN A 99 -5.19 -14.01 7.56
CA ASN A 99 -6.14 -13.36 6.66
C ASN A 99 -5.58 -11.99 6.25
N ILE A 100 -5.69 -11.62 4.98
CA ILE A 100 -5.09 -10.40 4.44
C ILE A 100 -6.17 -9.52 3.81
N LEU A 101 -6.19 -8.23 4.16
CA LEU A 101 -6.94 -7.22 3.43
C LEU A 101 -5.98 -6.21 2.82
N LEU A 102 -5.91 -6.14 1.49
CA LEU A 102 -5.30 -5.03 0.76
C LEU A 102 -6.31 -3.89 0.75
N VAL A 103 -5.95 -2.78 1.40
CA VAL A 103 -6.89 -1.68 1.66
C VAL A 103 -6.64 -0.52 0.69
N ASP A 104 -7.62 -0.19 -0.15
CA ASP A 104 -7.56 0.99 -1.02
C ASP A 104 -7.58 2.29 -0.19
N LYS A 105 -7.21 3.41 -0.80
CA LYS A 105 -7.02 4.72 -0.18
C LYS A 105 -8.27 5.22 0.54
N GLU A 106 -9.42 5.10 -0.11
CA GLU A 106 -10.66 5.73 0.33
C GLU A 106 -11.43 4.89 1.36
N THR A 107 -11.00 3.64 1.61
CA THR A 107 -11.63 2.74 2.58
C THR A 107 -11.44 3.23 4.02
N SER A 108 -12.49 3.17 4.83
CA SER A 108 -12.42 3.44 6.27
C SER A 108 -11.55 2.38 6.97
N LEU A 109 -10.45 2.81 7.61
CA LEU A 109 -9.60 1.89 8.38
C LEU A 109 -10.30 1.36 9.64
N ARG A 110 -11.22 2.13 10.24
CA ARG A 110 -12.03 1.67 11.37
C ARG A 110 -12.93 0.50 10.96
N GLU A 111 -13.68 0.66 9.86
CA GLU A 111 -14.52 -0.41 9.30
C GLU A 111 -13.68 -1.61 8.83
N SER A 112 -12.50 -1.37 8.27
CA SER A 112 -11.56 -2.43 7.86
C SER A 112 -11.09 -3.26 9.06
N VAL A 113 -10.81 -2.62 10.21
CA VAL A 113 -10.44 -3.30 11.46
C VAL A 113 -11.63 -4.08 12.01
N GLU A 114 -12.82 -3.49 12.05
CA GLU A 114 -14.06 -4.14 12.50
C GLU A 114 -14.38 -5.39 11.65
N TYR A 115 -14.30 -5.26 10.31
CA TYR A 115 -14.50 -6.34 9.35
C TYR A 115 -13.51 -7.50 9.56
N MET A 116 -12.22 -7.20 9.61
CA MET A 116 -11.18 -8.23 9.78
C MET A 116 -11.17 -8.85 11.18
N ALA A 117 -11.57 -8.11 12.22
CA ALA A 117 -11.76 -8.64 13.57
C ALA A 117 -12.89 -9.68 13.61
N GLY A 118 -13.95 -9.49 12.81
CA GLY A 118 -15.03 -10.46 12.62
C GLY A 118 -14.60 -11.75 11.91
N LEU A 119 -13.49 -11.72 11.16
CA LEU A 119 -12.89 -12.92 10.56
C LEU A 119 -11.91 -13.60 11.53
N LYS A 120 -10.96 -12.85 12.09
CA LYS A 120 -9.98 -13.34 13.07
C LYS A 120 -9.24 -12.19 13.77
N ARG A 121 -9.22 -12.19 15.12
CA ARG A 121 -8.24 -11.46 15.94
C ARG A 121 -6.98 -12.30 16.23
N PRO A 122 -5.80 -11.70 16.45
CA PRO A 122 -5.55 -10.25 16.46
C PRO A 122 -5.55 -9.62 15.06
N VAL A 123 -5.98 -8.36 14.97
CA VAL A 123 -5.93 -7.52 13.78
C VAL A 123 -4.73 -6.57 13.88
N THR A 124 -3.81 -6.67 12.93
CA THR A 124 -2.64 -5.79 12.83
C THR A 124 -2.75 -4.88 11.61
N ILE A 125 -2.60 -3.57 11.78
CA ILE A 125 -2.41 -2.65 10.64
C ILE A 125 -0.93 -2.63 10.27
N VAL A 126 -0.60 -2.92 9.02
CA VAL A 126 0.77 -2.91 8.49
C VAL A 126 0.88 -1.78 7.46
N ALA A 127 1.56 -0.70 7.83
CA ALA A 127 1.56 0.56 7.09
C ALA A 127 2.98 0.99 6.65
N LEU A 128 3.14 1.30 5.36
CA LEU A 128 4.39 1.77 4.77
C LEU A 128 4.37 3.29 4.53
N SER A 129 5.48 3.98 4.82
CA SER A 129 5.70 5.38 4.39
C SER A 129 4.57 6.31 4.87
N ASN A 130 3.99 7.12 3.98
CA ASN A 130 2.88 8.02 4.32
C ASN A 130 1.60 7.33 4.82
N ALA A 131 1.45 6.00 4.70
CA ALA A 131 0.33 5.25 5.26
C ALA A 131 0.36 5.18 6.80
N THR A 132 1.52 5.40 7.43
CA THR A 132 1.62 5.52 8.89
C THR A 132 0.76 6.68 9.42
N ARG A 133 0.69 7.79 8.67
CA ARG A 133 -0.15 8.95 9.01
C ARG A 133 -1.64 8.69 8.80
N ARG A 134 -2.02 7.90 7.79
CA ARG A 134 -3.41 7.43 7.63
C ARG A 134 -3.81 6.53 8.82
N THR A 135 -2.89 5.68 9.27
CA THR A 135 -3.06 4.86 10.48
C THR A 135 -3.23 5.73 11.73
N ALA A 136 -2.35 6.71 11.95
CA ALA A 136 -2.44 7.65 13.07
C ALA A 136 -3.78 8.40 13.10
N LYS A 137 -4.25 8.91 11.94
CA LYS A 137 -5.55 9.58 11.82
C LYS A 137 -6.71 8.64 12.17
N ALA A 138 -6.65 7.37 11.74
CA ALA A 138 -7.67 6.39 12.07
C ALA A 138 -7.70 6.03 13.57
N LEU A 139 -6.53 5.90 14.21
CA LEU A 139 -6.42 5.69 15.66
C LEU A 139 -7.02 6.88 16.45
N ALA A 140 -6.69 8.11 16.07
CA ALA A 140 -7.29 9.32 16.64
C ALA A 140 -8.81 9.43 16.42
N GLN A 141 -9.34 8.75 15.38
CA GLN A 141 -10.77 8.63 15.07
C GLN A 141 -11.42 7.39 15.70
N GLY A 142 -10.73 6.68 16.61
CA GLY A 142 -11.28 5.55 17.35
C GLY A 142 -11.18 4.19 16.66
N ALA A 143 -10.33 4.02 15.65
CA ALA A 143 -9.98 2.68 15.16
C ALA A 143 -9.18 1.92 16.23
N ILE A 144 -9.58 0.68 16.52
CA ILE A 144 -9.02 -0.15 17.61
C ILE A 144 -8.43 -1.49 17.11
N PRO A 145 -7.36 -1.46 16.28
CA PRO A 145 -6.62 -2.68 15.95
C PRO A 145 -5.84 -3.16 17.18
N ASP A 146 -5.60 -4.46 17.26
CA ASP A 146 -4.84 -5.05 18.37
C ASP A 146 -3.36 -4.64 18.33
N LYS A 147 -2.81 -4.44 17.12
CA LYS A 147 -1.39 -4.08 16.89
C LYS A 147 -1.20 -3.18 15.68
N VAL A 148 -0.04 -2.52 15.61
CA VAL A 148 0.37 -1.72 14.44
C VAL A 148 1.83 -2.01 14.07
N VAL A 149 2.11 -2.11 12.77
CA VAL A 149 3.48 -2.05 12.22
C VAL A 149 3.63 -0.77 11.40
N LEU A 150 4.65 0.01 11.75
CA LEU A 150 5.06 1.22 11.06
C LEU A 150 6.36 0.94 10.30
N ALA A 151 6.27 0.66 9.01
CA ALA A 151 7.41 0.35 8.14
C ALA A 151 7.87 1.60 7.37
N SER A 152 9.17 1.93 7.43
CA SER A 152 9.81 3.12 6.82
C SER A 152 8.91 4.35 6.91
N GLY A 153 8.51 4.73 8.13
CA GLY A 153 7.35 5.60 8.37
C GLY A 153 7.62 7.12 8.40
N GLU A 154 6.58 7.90 8.12
CA GLU A 154 6.52 9.32 8.54
C GLU A 154 6.17 9.34 10.05
N LEU A 155 7.18 9.28 10.94
CA LEU A 155 7.00 9.04 12.37
C LEU A 155 6.88 10.32 13.22
N ASN A 156 7.71 11.32 12.92
CA ASN A 156 7.71 12.64 13.57
C ASN A 156 8.48 13.66 12.70
N SER A 157 8.59 14.91 13.17
CA SER A 157 9.41 15.99 12.58
C SER A 157 10.91 15.68 12.32
N ARG A 158 11.48 14.58 12.84
CA ARG A 158 12.84 14.09 12.51
C ARG A 158 12.84 13.06 11.38
N SER A 159 11.69 12.47 11.01
CA SER A 159 11.50 11.74 9.75
C SER A 159 11.49 12.70 8.55
N GLY A 160 10.92 13.89 8.70
CA GLY A 160 10.88 14.89 7.64
C GLY A 160 9.97 16.09 7.97
N PRO A 161 9.67 16.94 6.98
CA PRO A 161 8.98 18.23 7.18
C PRO A 161 7.44 18.13 7.29
N LEU A 162 6.88 16.92 7.43
CA LEU A 162 5.43 16.68 7.49
C LEU A 162 5.06 16.09 8.86
N ASP A 163 3.88 16.42 9.37
CA ASP A 163 3.36 15.91 10.64
C ASP A 163 3.32 14.36 10.63
N GLY A 164 4.21 13.73 11.40
CA GLY A 164 4.29 12.28 11.50
C GLY A 164 3.24 11.68 12.45
N VAL A 165 3.35 10.38 12.72
CA VAL A 165 2.48 9.67 13.67
C VAL A 165 2.41 10.35 15.04
N ALA A 166 3.55 10.77 15.61
CA ALA A 166 3.58 11.44 16.91
C ALA A 166 2.92 12.82 16.87
N ASP A 167 3.15 13.58 15.79
CA ASP A 167 2.61 14.92 15.60
C ASP A 167 1.09 14.90 15.34
N ILE A 168 0.53 13.78 14.83
CA ILE A 168 -0.90 13.57 14.61
C ILE A 168 -1.63 13.06 15.87
N LEU A 169 -1.01 12.15 16.63
CA LEU A 169 -1.65 11.56 17.80
C LEU A 169 -1.57 12.44 19.05
N HIS A 170 -0.46 13.19 19.21
CA HIS A 170 -0.08 13.97 20.40
C HIS A 170 0.11 13.13 21.69
N ASP A 171 -0.83 12.25 22.02
CA ASP A 171 -0.78 11.31 23.14
C ASP A 171 -0.31 9.91 22.66
N PRO A 172 0.81 9.37 23.16
CA PRO A 172 1.27 8.04 22.81
C PRO A 172 0.33 6.93 23.27
N ALA A 173 -0.55 7.15 24.26
CA ALA A 173 -1.52 6.15 24.72
C ALA A 173 -2.49 5.69 23.60
N LEU A 174 -2.70 6.52 22.58
CA LEU A 174 -3.51 6.18 21.40
C LEU A 174 -2.84 5.18 20.44
N LEU A 175 -1.53 4.94 20.55
CA LEU A 175 -0.87 3.85 19.82
C LEU A 175 -1.20 2.50 20.46
N PRO A 176 -1.68 1.49 19.71
CA PRO A 176 -1.63 0.09 20.12
C PRO A 176 -0.18 -0.39 20.29
N PRO A 177 0.05 -1.62 20.82
CA PRO A 177 1.34 -2.29 20.71
C PRO A 177 1.90 -2.18 19.28
N THR A 178 3.06 -1.55 19.16
CA THR A 178 3.64 -1.10 17.89
C THR A 178 5.02 -1.71 17.64
N LEU A 179 5.24 -2.20 16.42
CA LEU A 179 6.55 -2.46 15.85
C LEU A 179 6.92 -1.32 14.89
N VAL A 180 8.15 -0.82 14.99
CA VAL A 180 8.75 0.05 13.97
C VAL A 180 9.78 -0.75 13.19
N ILE A 181 9.63 -0.86 11.87
CA ILE A 181 10.64 -1.46 10.98
C ILE A 181 11.20 -0.35 10.10
N HIS A 182 12.51 -0.15 10.08
CA HIS A 182 13.11 0.91 9.26
C HIS A 182 14.40 0.44 8.60
N HIS A 183 14.63 0.84 7.35
CA HIS A 183 15.91 0.57 6.70
C HIS A 183 16.97 1.58 7.16
N ARG A 184 18.17 1.10 7.51
CA ARG A 184 19.29 1.93 7.99
C ARG A 184 19.67 3.05 7.03
N LYS A 185 19.44 2.85 5.73
CA LYS A 185 19.79 3.74 4.62
C LYS A 185 18.55 4.22 3.86
N ASP A 186 17.39 4.29 4.51
CA ASP A 186 16.21 4.95 3.92
C ASP A 186 16.55 6.41 3.58
N GLY A 187 16.69 6.69 2.29
CA GLY A 187 17.03 8.01 1.76
C GLY A 187 15.83 8.91 1.51
N CYS A 188 14.61 8.47 1.86
CA CYS A 188 13.41 9.21 1.52
C CYS A 188 13.25 10.46 2.40
N ARG A 189 13.04 11.61 1.75
CA ARG A 189 12.99 12.94 2.38
C ARG A 189 11.88 13.18 3.42
N VAL A 190 10.98 12.22 3.61
CA VAL A 190 9.88 12.27 4.60
C VAL A 190 9.93 11.14 5.64
N THR A 191 10.80 10.14 5.46
CA THR A 191 10.91 8.96 6.33
C THR A 191 12.36 8.71 6.77
N ASN A 192 13.09 9.79 7.06
CA ASN A 192 14.48 9.72 7.47
C ASN A 192 14.66 8.83 8.74
N PRO A 193 15.64 7.92 8.77
CA PRO A 193 15.97 7.08 9.93
C PRO A 193 16.15 7.83 11.25
N ALA A 194 16.54 9.11 11.22
CA ALA A 194 16.65 9.97 12.40
C ALA A 194 15.30 10.16 13.15
N GLY A 195 14.16 9.87 12.51
CA GLY A 195 12.85 9.87 13.14
C GLY A 195 12.63 8.74 14.16
N VAL A 196 13.31 7.60 14.01
CA VAL A 196 12.98 6.37 14.76
C VAL A 196 13.28 6.47 16.25
N ALA A 197 14.48 6.91 16.65
CA ALA A 197 14.84 6.97 18.07
C ALA A 197 14.03 8.02 18.86
N PRO A 198 13.79 9.25 18.34
CA PRO A 198 12.85 10.19 18.98
C PRO A 198 11.42 9.68 19.04
N PHE A 199 10.95 8.93 18.02
CA PHE A 199 9.62 8.33 18.03
C PHE A 199 9.48 7.27 19.12
N GLN A 200 10.46 6.36 19.24
CA GLN A 200 10.50 5.36 20.30
C GLN A 200 10.52 6.01 21.69
N ALA A 201 11.31 7.08 21.87
CA ALA A 201 11.37 7.81 23.15
C ALA A 201 10.03 8.47 23.53
N TRP A 202 9.30 9.03 22.55
CA TRP A 202 7.95 9.58 22.76
C TRP A 202 6.91 8.48 23.03
N ALA A 203 6.95 7.39 22.27
CA ALA A 203 5.99 6.29 22.34
C ALA A 203 6.19 5.35 23.54
N ARG A 204 7.36 5.37 24.20
CA ARG A 204 7.65 4.58 25.41
C ARG A 204 7.38 3.08 25.20
N ASP A 205 6.64 2.44 26.11
CA ASP A 205 6.30 1.01 26.07
C ASP A 205 5.33 0.64 24.94
N ARG A 206 4.73 1.62 24.26
CA ARG A 206 3.83 1.38 23.12
C ARG A 206 4.61 0.89 21.91
N VAL A 207 5.86 1.34 21.71
CA VAL A 207 6.79 0.71 20.77
C VAL A 207 7.47 -0.48 21.44
N ARG A 208 6.94 -1.68 21.17
CA ARG A 208 7.39 -2.95 21.75
C ARG A 208 8.68 -3.47 21.12
N LYS A 209 8.91 -3.17 19.84
CA LYS A 209 10.11 -3.57 19.09
C LYS A 209 10.48 -2.47 18.08
N VAL A 210 11.78 -2.26 17.89
CA VAL A 210 12.33 -1.51 16.77
C VAL A 210 13.29 -2.42 16.01
N THR A 211 12.99 -2.65 14.74
CA THR A 211 13.77 -3.50 13.85
C THR A 211 14.46 -2.64 12.80
N TRP A 212 15.73 -2.93 12.57
CA TRP A 212 16.58 -2.23 11.63
C TRP A 212 17.10 -3.16 10.55
N ILE A 213 16.70 -2.91 9.31
CA ILE A 213 17.13 -3.68 8.13
C ILE A 213 18.29 -2.95 7.44
N ASP A 214 19.30 -3.68 6.94
CA ASP A 214 20.43 -3.12 6.16
C ASP A 214 20.79 -4.05 4.97
N GLY A 215 21.55 -3.55 4.01
CA GLY A 215 21.83 -4.21 2.73
C GLY A 215 20.61 -4.19 1.80
N GLY A 216 20.60 -5.09 0.81
CA GLY A 216 19.63 -5.03 -0.28
C GLY A 216 19.99 -3.94 -1.30
N THR A 217 19.00 -3.44 -2.03
CA THR A 217 19.17 -2.54 -3.17
C THR A 217 18.80 -1.10 -2.81
N GLU A 218 19.62 -0.12 -3.19
CA GLU A 218 19.34 1.30 -2.95
C GLU A 218 18.12 1.81 -3.72
N GLY A 219 17.99 1.42 -4.99
CA GLY A 219 16.95 1.88 -5.90
C GLY A 219 17.25 3.25 -6.52
N THR A 220 16.44 3.67 -7.48
CA THR A 220 16.57 4.97 -8.14
C THR A 220 15.83 6.07 -7.36
N GLY A 221 16.58 6.79 -6.54
CA GLY A 221 16.08 7.88 -5.70
C GLY A 221 15.57 7.40 -4.34
N GLY A 222 15.73 8.25 -3.32
CA GLY A 222 15.62 7.85 -1.92
C GLY A 222 14.29 7.22 -1.47
N CYS A 223 13.18 7.47 -2.19
CA CYS A 223 11.85 6.92 -1.89
C CYS A 223 11.43 5.73 -2.77
N ALA A 224 12.36 5.06 -3.46
CA ALA A 224 12.04 3.99 -4.41
C ALA A 224 11.39 2.76 -3.74
N SER A 225 10.28 2.28 -4.29
CA SER A 225 9.55 1.11 -3.76
C SER A 225 10.34 -0.19 -3.80
N LEU A 226 11.28 -0.34 -4.74
CA LEU A 226 12.22 -1.46 -4.82
C LEU A 226 13.64 -1.08 -4.32
N GLY A 227 13.75 0.06 -3.65
CA GLY A 227 14.97 0.57 -3.02
C GLY A 227 14.99 0.37 -1.51
N TYR A 228 15.92 1.03 -0.82
CA TYR A 228 16.06 0.92 0.65
C TYR A 228 14.77 1.33 1.39
N HIS A 229 14.10 2.40 0.95
CA HIS A 229 12.81 2.84 1.51
C HIS A 229 11.73 1.75 1.49
N GLY A 230 11.67 1.00 0.38
CA GLY A 230 10.76 -0.13 0.19
C GLY A 230 11.41 -1.49 0.41
N PHE A 231 12.49 -1.60 1.20
CA PHE A 231 13.14 -2.87 1.59
C PHE A 231 13.52 -3.78 0.41
N GLY A 232 13.96 -3.22 -0.72
CA GLY A 232 14.30 -3.96 -1.93
C GLY A 232 15.38 -5.02 -1.70
N GLY A 233 15.06 -6.29 -1.97
CA GLY A 233 15.96 -7.42 -1.73
C GLY A 233 16.01 -7.88 -0.27
N ARG A 234 15.15 -7.32 0.60
CA ARG A 234 14.99 -7.67 2.02
C ARG A 234 13.56 -8.09 2.37
N ASP A 235 12.80 -8.48 1.35
CA ASP A 235 11.41 -8.92 1.43
C ASP A 235 11.16 -10.03 2.47
N ALA A 236 11.98 -11.08 2.48
CA ALA A 236 11.83 -12.18 3.44
C ALA A 236 12.08 -11.75 4.90
N GLU A 237 13.03 -10.83 5.12
CA GLU A 237 13.34 -10.27 6.44
C GLU A 237 12.19 -9.37 6.94
N LEU A 238 11.69 -8.49 6.07
CA LEU A 238 10.49 -7.68 6.32
C LEU A 238 9.26 -8.55 6.64
N VAL A 239 9.06 -9.64 5.88
CA VAL A 239 7.92 -10.55 6.08
C VAL A 239 8.03 -11.26 7.44
N SER A 240 9.19 -11.83 7.78
CA SER A 240 9.39 -12.50 9.08
C SER A 240 9.09 -11.56 10.24
N GLU A 241 9.65 -10.35 10.19
CA GLU A 241 9.53 -9.37 11.26
C GLU A 241 8.09 -8.89 11.51
N VAL A 242 7.30 -8.73 10.45
CA VAL A 242 5.86 -8.45 10.55
C VAL A 242 5.09 -9.66 11.09
N VAL A 243 5.39 -10.87 10.58
CA VAL A 243 4.71 -12.13 10.95
C VAL A 243 4.94 -12.46 12.42
N ASP A 244 6.18 -12.39 12.89
CA ASP A 244 6.57 -12.72 14.26
C ASP A 244 5.91 -11.76 15.26
N PHE A 245 5.89 -10.46 14.95
CA PHE A 245 5.25 -9.46 15.79
C PHE A 245 3.72 -9.57 15.78
N ALA A 246 3.10 -9.82 14.62
CA ALA A 246 1.66 -10.02 14.52
C ALA A 246 1.21 -11.28 15.28
N ALA A 247 1.98 -12.38 15.20
CA ALA A 247 1.70 -13.66 15.82
C ALA A 247 2.01 -13.76 17.32
N GLY A 248 2.94 -12.95 17.85
CA GLY A 248 3.26 -12.91 19.27
C GLY A 248 2.10 -12.43 20.16
N GLU A 249 2.34 -12.27 21.46
CA GLU A 249 1.39 -11.63 22.39
C GLU A 249 1.67 -10.12 22.51
#